data_AF-A0A091C6E3-F1
#
_entry.id   AF-A0A091C6E3-F1
#
_cell.length_a   1.000
_cell.length_b   1.000
_cell.length_c   1.000
_cell.angle_alpha   90.00
_cell.angle_beta   90.00
_cell.angle_gamma   90.00
#
_symmetry.space_group_name_H-M   'P 1'
#
loop_
_entity.id
_entity.type
_entity.pdbx_description
1 polymer ?
#
loop_
_entity_poly.entity_id
_entity_poly.type
_entity_poly.pdbx_seq_one_letter_code
_entity_poly.pdbx_strand_id
1 'polypeptide(L)'
;MNLTTQTKALGVDEATANFAGSFGISIGQNGCAGLYPAMLATIVAPTAGVDIFDWRFVIMLILVVTISSFGVAGVGGGATFASLIVLGSMNLPVAIVGLVISVEPLIDMGRTLVNVNDSMVAGVVTSANLNDLDRNTLNDSNQMVTSNEV
;
A
#
# COMPACT_ATOMS: atom_id res chain seq x y z
N MET A 1 -2.40 -15.72 8.42
CA MET A 1 -1.25 -14.88 8.87
C MET A 1 -1.68 -13.46 9.23
N ASN A 2 -2.11 -12.57 8.30
CA ASN A 2 -2.48 -11.19 8.66
C ASN A 2 -3.45 -11.09 9.86
N LEU A 3 -4.61 -11.74 9.76
CA LEU A 3 -5.62 -11.73 10.82
C LEU A 3 -5.08 -12.27 12.16
N THR A 4 -4.41 -13.42 12.10
CA THR A 4 -3.78 -14.08 13.24
C THR A 4 -2.73 -13.19 13.91
N THR A 5 -1.92 -12.47 13.14
CA THR A 5 -0.93 -11.52 13.66
C THR A 5 -1.61 -10.37 14.40
N GLN A 6 -2.67 -9.79 13.81
CA GLN A 6 -3.41 -8.71 14.45
C GLN A 6 -4.01 -9.16 15.80
N THR A 7 -4.64 -10.32 15.85
CA THR A 7 -5.32 -10.77 17.07
C THR A 7 -4.36 -11.31 18.12
N LYS A 8 -3.37 -12.13 17.74
CA LYS A 8 -2.51 -12.83 18.70
C LYS A 8 -1.25 -12.08 19.13
N ALA A 9 -0.69 -11.23 18.26
CA ALA A 9 0.54 -10.50 18.54
C ALA A 9 0.34 -9.00 18.69
N LEU A 10 -0.69 -8.42 18.06
CA LEU A 10 -0.93 -6.97 18.14
C LEU A 10 -2.08 -6.59 19.10
N GLY A 11 -2.78 -7.58 19.67
CA GLY A 11 -3.83 -7.36 20.67
C GLY A 11 -5.10 -6.72 20.11
N VAL A 12 -5.31 -6.80 18.79
CA VAL A 12 -6.49 -6.26 18.10
C VAL A 12 -7.65 -7.22 18.28
N ASP A 13 -8.84 -6.70 18.59
CA ASP A 13 -10.06 -7.50 18.68
C ASP A 13 -10.41 -8.15 17.32
N GLU A 14 -11.08 -9.30 17.36
CA GLU A 14 -11.34 -10.11 16.16
C GLU A 14 -12.24 -9.39 15.14
N ALA A 15 -13.17 -8.54 15.60
CA ALA A 15 -14.06 -7.81 14.70
C ALA A 15 -13.29 -6.74 13.91
N THR A 16 -12.48 -5.93 14.60
CA THR A 16 -11.63 -4.91 13.98
C THR A 16 -10.58 -5.53 13.06
N ALA A 17 -9.94 -6.62 13.50
CA ALA A 17 -8.95 -7.33 12.69
C ALA A 17 -9.58 -7.88 11.40
N ASN A 18 -10.77 -8.49 11.48
CA ASN A 18 -11.48 -9.01 10.32
C ASN A 18 -11.87 -7.91 9.35
N PHE A 19 -12.37 -6.79 9.88
CA PHE A 19 -12.75 -5.65 9.08
C PHE A 19 -11.54 -5.04 8.37
N ALA A 20 -10.49 -4.71 9.12
CA ALA A 20 -9.28 -4.09 8.57
C ALA A 20 -8.54 -5.00 7.58
N GLY A 21 -8.42 -6.30 7.89
CA GLY A 21 -7.81 -7.28 7.02
C GLY A 21 -8.59 -7.47 5.71
N SER A 22 -9.92 -7.57 5.77
CA SER A 22 -10.75 -7.78 4.58
C SER A 22 -10.81 -6.53 3.70
N PHE A 23 -11.02 -5.35 4.30
CA PHE A 23 -11.01 -4.09 3.55
C PHE A 23 -9.63 -3.78 2.97
N GLY A 24 -8.55 -4.08 3.69
CA GLY A 24 -7.17 -3.84 3.28
C GLY A 24 -6.76 -4.56 1.98
N ILE A 25 -7.45 -5.64 1.61
CA ILE A 25 -7.22 -6.34 0.34
C ILE A 25 -7.72 -5.53 -0.85
N SER A 26 -8.74 -4.68 -0.66
CA SER A 26 -9.41 -3.95 -1.75
C SER A 26 -9.21 -2.43 -1.70
N ILE A 27 -9.07 -1.86 -0.51
CA ILE A 27 -8.93 -0.42 -0.26
C ILE A 27 -7.73 -0.20 0.66
N GLY A 28 -7.03 0.93 0.53
CA GLY A 28 -5.84 1.21 1.35
C GLY A 28 -4.57 0.51 0.86
N GLN A 29 -4.50 0.20 -0.44
CA GLN A 29 -3.32 -0.40 -1.07
C GLN A 29 -2.22 0.64 -1.34
N ASN A 30 -1.61 1.23 -0.30
CA ASN A 30 -0.61 2.30 -0.50
C ASN A 30 0.60 1.83 -1.31
N GLY A 31 0.98 0.56 -1.22
CA GLY A 31 2.02 -0.04 -2.05
C GLY A 31 1.66 -0.06 -3.53
N CYS A 32 0.45 -0.52 -3.88
CA CYS A 32 0.02 -0.64 -5.28
C CYS A 32 -0.41 0.69 -5.90
N ALA A 33 -1.16 1.50 -5.16
CA ALA A 33 -1.85 2.67 -5.69
C ALA A 33 -1.19 4.00 -5.32
N GLY A 34 -0.27 4.00 -4.35
CA GLY A 34 0.52 5.16 -3.94
C GLY A 34 1.97 5.08 -4.43
N LEU A 35 2.75 4.17 -3.83
CA LEU A 35 4.19 4.06 -4.03
C LEU A 35 4.55 3.64 -5.46
N TYR A 36 3.91 2.60 -6.00
CA TYR A 36 4.24 2.09 -7.34
C TYR A 36 4.09 3.12 -8.46
N PRO A 37 2.93 3.78 -8.65
CA PRO A 37 2.80 4.77 -9.70
C PRO A 37 3.71 5.99 -9.50
N ALA A 38 3.94 6.40 -8.23
CA ALA A 38 4.87 7.49 -7.92
C ALA A 38 6.31 7.15 -8.28
N MET A 39 6.74 5.92 -7.97
CA MET A 39 8.06 5.39 -8.33
C MET A 39 8.22 5.36 -9.84
N LEU A 40 7.25 4.82 -10.58
CA LEU A 40 7.30 4.76 -12.04
C LEU A 40 7.36 6.16 -12.66
N ALA A 41 6.51 7.10 -12.22
CA ALA A 41 6.53 8.47 -12.71
C ALA A 41 7.89 9.15 -12.48
N THR A 42 8.51 8.92 -11.32
CA THR A 42 9.82 9.51 -10.97
C THR A 42 10.97 8.90 -11.77
N ILE A 43 10.91 7.60 -12.08
CA ILE A 43 11.91 6.94 -12.95
C ILE A 43 11.80 7.44 -14.39
N VAL A 44 10.57 7.67 -14.86
CA VAL A 44 10.29 8.01 -16.26
C VAL A 44 10.47 9.49 -16.57
N ALA A 45 10.10 10.37 -15.65
CA ALA A 45 10.10 11.82 -15.85
C ALA A 45 11.41 12.37 -16.45
N PRO A 46 12.61 11.98 -15.98
CA PRO A 46 13.87 12.46 -16.57
C PRO A 46 14.05 12.08 -18.04
N THR A 47 13.53 10.91 -18.46
CA THR A 47 13.60 10.47 -19.87
C THR A 47 12.71 11.30 -20.79
N ALA A 48 11.69 11.96 -20.23
CA ALA A 48 10.83 12.91 -20.92
C ALA A 48 11.32 14.36 -20.77
N GLY A 49 12.52 14.59 -20.20
CA GLY A 49 13.08 15.92 -19.96
C GLY A 49 12.42 16.68 -18.80
N VAL A 50 11.68 16.00 -17.94
CA VAL A 50 11.03 16.59 -16.76
C VAL A 50 11.96 16.50 -15.55
N ASP A 51 12.19 17.63 -14.90
CA ASP A 51 12.94 17.70 -13.64
C ASP A 51 12.07 17.23 -12.47
N ILE A 52 12.49 16.15 -11.82
CA ILE A 52 11.79 15.56 -10.67
C ILE A 52 11.92 16.38 -9.39
N PHE A 53 12.92 17.28 -9.32
CA PHE A 53 13.12 18.16 -8.17
C PHE A 53 12.33 19.46 -8.29
N ASP A 54 11.68 19.73 -9.44
CA ASP A 54 10.75 20.84 -9.57
C ASP A 54 9.56 20.63 -8.61
N TRP A 55 9.34 21.63 -7.75
CA TRP A 55 8.23 21.62 -6.81
C TRP A 55 6.87 21.44 -7.50
N ARG A 56 6.72 21.94 -8.73
CA ARG A 56 5.48 21.78 -9.52
C ARG A 56 5.21 20.33 -9.86
N PHE A 57 6.27 19.60 -10.26
CA PHE A 57 6.18 18.18 -10.54
C PHE A 57 5.83 17.40 -9.27
N VAL A 58 6.53 17.66 -8.16
CA VAL A 58 6.28 16.96 -6.89
C VAL A 58 4.85 17.16 -6.39
N ILE A 59 4.33 18.40 -6.42
CA ILE A 59 2.95 18.67 -6.00
C ILE A 59 1.95 18.01 -6.95
N MET A 60 2.16 18.10 -8.26
CA MET A 60 1.29 17.45 -9.25
C MET A 60 1.27 15.94 -9.03
N LEU A 61 2.44 15.33 -8.81
CA LEU A 61 2.57 13.90 -8.57
C LEU A 61 1.78 13.46 -7.34
N ILE A 62 1.93 14.17 -6.21
CA ILE A 62 1.20 13.87 -4.97
C ILE A 62 -0.31 13.95 -5.21
N LEU A 63 -0.79 15.01 -5.88
CA LEU A 63 -2.21 15.19 -6.16
C LEU A 63 -2.77 14.09 -7.06
N VAL A 64 -2.11 13.80 -8.18
CA VAL A 64 -2.57 12.81 -9.16
C VAL A 64 -2.53 11.40 -8.57
N VAL A 65 -1.46 11.04 -7.84
CA VAL A 65 -1.35 9.75 -7.15
C VAL A 65 -2.45 9.59 -6.10
N THR A 66 -2.70 10.62 -5.29
CA THR A 66 -3.75 10.57 -4.27
C THR A 66 -5.12 10.34 -4.90
N ILE A 67 -5.47 11.12 -5.94
CA ILE A 67 -6.76 10.99 -6.64
C ILE A 67 -6.86 9.62 -7.32
N SER A 68 -5.80 9.19 -8.01
CA SER A 68 -5.75 7.89 -8.67
C SER A 68 -5.93 6.75 -7.68
N SER A 69 -5.36 6.85 -6.48
CA SER A 69 -5.43 5.80 -5.46
C SER A 69 -6.86 5.57 -4.98
N PHE A 70 -7.68 6.61 -4.89
CA PHE A 70 -9.11 6.45 -4.61
C PHE A 70 -9.85 5.81 -5.80
N GLY A 71 -9.47 6.17 -7.03
CA GLY A 71 -10.13 5.70 -8.24
C GLY A 71 -9.96 4.20 -8.55
N VAL A 72 -8.92 3.56 -8.01
CA VAL A 72 -8.63 2.12 -8.25
C VAL A 72 -9.06 1.19 -7.11
N ALA A 73 -9.70 1.73 -6.07
CA ALA A 73 -10.21 0.94 -4.95
C ALA A 73 -11.16 -0.18 -5.45
N GLY A 74 -10.87 -1.43 -5.09
CA GLY A 74 -11.67 -2.59 -5.49
C GLY A 74 -11.49 -3.07 -6.95
N VAL A 75 -10.62 -2.45 -7.74
CA VAL A 75 -10.34 -2.84 -9.13
C VAL A 75 -9.24 -3.91 -9.17
N GLY A 76 -9.46 -4.98 -9.93
CA GLY A 76 -8.43 -6.01 -10.16
C GLY A 76 -7.22 -5.44 -10.92
N GLY A 77 -6.00 -5.74 -10.46
CA GLY A 77 -4.77 -5.19 -11.06
C GLY A 77 -4.47 -3.73 -10.69
N GLY A 78 -4.86 -3.30 -9.49
CA GLY A 78 -4.79 -1.90 -9.02
C GLY A 78 -3.46 -1.18 -9.27
N ALA A 79 -2.32 -1.87 -9.15
CA ALA A 79 -1.00 -1.27 -9.42
C ALA A 79 -0.82 -0.82 -10.87
N THR A 80 -1.25 -1.64 -11.84
CA THR A 80 -1.18 -1.33 -13.26
C THR A 80 -2.11 -0.18 -13.61
N PHE A 81 -3.37 -0.24 -13.17
CA PHE A 81 -4.34 0.83 -13.45
C PHE A 81 -3.95 2.17 -12.83
N ALA A 82 -3.50 2.17 -11.57
CA ALA A 82 -3.02 3.39 -10.92
C ALA A 82 -1.84 4.00 -11.68
N SER A 83 -0.92 3.16 -12.16
CA SER A 83 0.24 3.60 -12.94
C SER A 83 -0.15 4.19 -14.28
N LEU A 84 -1.09 3.56 -15.00
CA LEU A 84 -1.59 4.09 -16.27
C LEU A 84 -2.31 5.43 -16.08
N ILE A 85 -3.11 5.58 -15.03
CA ILE A 85 -3.80 6.84 -14.71
C ILE A 85 -2.78 7.93 -14.38
N VAL A 86 -1.81 7.66 -13.50
CA VAL A 86 -0.81 8.65 -13.08
C VAL A 86 0.09 9.07 -14.24
N LEU A 87 0.67 8.11 -14.97
CA LEU A 87 1.54 8.40 -16.12
C LEU A 87 0.76 9.13 -17.22
N GLY A 88 -0.46 8.69 -17.54
CA GLY A 88 -1.31 9.34 -18.54
C GLY A 88 -1.69 10.77 -18.14
N SER A 89 -2.06 10.99 -16.88
CA SER A 89 -2.47 12.30 -16.36
C SER A 89 -1.31 13.30 -16.30
N MET A 90 -0.08 12.82 -16.15
CA MET A 90 1.14 13.63 -16.14
C MET A 90 1.81 13.73 -17.52
N ASN A 91 1.17 13.20 -18.57
CA ASN A 91 1.69 13.15 -19.94
C ASN A 91 3.08 12.45 -20.04
N LEU A 92 3.28 11.41 -19.23
CA LEU A 92 4.49 10.59 -19.22
C LEU A 92 4.30 9.31 -20.05
N PRO A 93 5.38 8.77 -20.66
CA PRO A 93 5.31 7.55 -21.45
C PRO A 93 4.84 6.32 -20.66
N VAL A 94 3.65 5.80 -20.99
CA VAL A 94 3.07 4.58 -20.37
C VAL A 94 3.78 3.29 -20.78
N ALA A 95 4.48 3.29 -21.91
CA ALA A 95 5.16 2.11 -22.45
C ALA A 95 6.27 1.58 -21.52
N ILE A 96 6.77 2.40 -20.59
CA ILE A 96 7.83 2.00 -19.64
C ILE A 96 7.33 0.98 -18.60
N VAL A 97 6.01 0.85 -18.38
CA VAL A 97 5.45 -0.26 -17.59
C VAL A 97 5.94 -1.62 -18.13
N GLY A 98 6.12 -1.75 -19.45
CA GLY A 98 6.67 -2.95 -20.07
C GLY A 98 8.17 -3.18 -19.84
N LEU A 99 8.95 -2.13 -19.56
CA LEU A 99 10.39 -2.24 -19.29
C LEU A 99 10.70 -2.75 -17.88
N VAL A 100 9.80 -2.47 -16.92
CA VAL A 100 9.97 -2.87 -15.51
C VAL A 100 9.56 -4.33 -15.27
N ILE A 101 9.05 -5.02 -16.31
CA ILE A 101 8.53 -6.39 -16.20
C ILE A 101 9.56 -7.41 -15.69
N SER A 102 10.85 -7.19 -15.95
CA SER A 102 11.93 -8.08 -15.54
C SER A 102 12.19 -8.07 -14.03
N VAL A 103 11.90 -6.96 -13.36
CA VAL A 103 12.07 -6.77 -11.91
C VAL A 103 10.75 -6.76 -11.16
N GLU A 104 9.63 -6.82 -11.89
CA GLU A 104 8.27 -6.77 -11.35
C GLU A 104 8.01 -7.78 -10.22
N PRO A 105 8.47 -9.05 -10.28
CA PRO A 105 8.25 -9.98 -9.18
C PRO A 105 8.87 -9.52 -7.85
N LEU A 106 10.03 -8.85 -7.89
CA LEU A 106 10.67 -8.32 -6.69
C LEU A 106 9.89 -7.13 -6.13
N ILE A 107 9.45 -6.24 -7.01
CA ILE A 107 8.69 -5.05 -6.62
C ILE A 107 7.32 -5.45 -6.06
N ASP A 108 6.65 -6.43 -6.67
CA ASP A 108 5.34 -6.90 -6.24
C ASP A 108 5.34 -7.49 -4.84
N MET A 109 6.40 -8.23 -4.47
CA MET A 109 6.58 -8.70 -3.10
C MET A 109 6.68 -7.54 -2.10
N GLY A 110 7.45 -6.50 -2.44
CA GLY A 110 7.58 -5.30 -1.59
C GLY A 110 6.25 -4.56 -1.45
N ARG A 111 5.52 -4.35 -2.55
CA ARG A 111 4.21 -3.69 -2.54
C ARG A 111 3.18 -4.45 -1.72
N THR A 112 3.14 -5.77 -1.85
CA THR A 112 2.21 -6.62 -1.11
C THR A 112 2.52 -6.60 0.38
N LEU A 113 3.80 -6.61 0.77
CA LEU A 113 4.21 -6.46 2.17
C LEU A 113 3.67 -5.15 2.76
N VAL A 114 3.86 -4.02 2.07
CA VAL A 114 3.37 -2.71 2.52
C VAL A 114 1.86 -2.72 2.69
N ASN A 115 1.10 -3.20 1.70
CA ASN A 115 -0.37 -3.26 1.80
C ASN A 115 -0.85 -4.12 2.98
N VAL A 116 -0.20 -5.27 3.22
CA VAL A 116 -0.52 -6.12 4.36
C VAL A 116 -0.22 -5.38 5.67
N ASN A 117 0.93 -4.70 5.75
CA ASN A 117 1.29 -3.90 6.92
C ASN A 117 0.28 -2.77 7.18
N ASP A 118 -0.17 -2.07 6.15
CA ASP A 118 -1.14 -0.97 6.27
C ASP A 118 -2.47 -1.45 6.86
N SER A 119 -2.94 -2.63 6.45
CA SER A 119 -4.16 -3.22 7.01
C SER A 119 -4.02 -3.57 8.49
N MET A 120 -2.83 -3.99 8.94
CA MET A 120 -2.56 -4.24 10.36
C MET A 120 -2.49 -2.94 11.16
N VAL A 121 -1.83 -1.91 10.62
CA VAL A 121 -1.78 -0.57 11.24
C VAL A 121 -3.19 0.00 11.37
N ALA A 122 -4.04 -0.13 10.34
CA ALA A 122 -5.43 0.31 10.40
C ALA A 122 -6.21 -0.42 11.51
N GLY A 123 -6.00 -1.73 11.67
CA GLY A 123 -6.61 -2.51 12.75
C GLY A 123 -6.18 -2.06 14.14
N VAL A 124 -4.87 -1.91 14.37
CA VAL A 124 -4.31 -1.44 15.65
C VAL A 124 -4.81 -0.04 16.00
N VAL A 125 -4.75 0.90 15.05
CA VAL A 125 -5.18 2.29 15.29
C VAL A 125 -6.69 2.36 15.55
N THR A 126 -7.50 1.58 14.82
CA THR A 126 -8.95 1.54 15.04
C THR A 126 -9.27 0.98 16.42
N SER A 127 -8.72 -0.19 16.76
CA SER A 127 -8.95 -0.83 18.07
C SER A 127 -8.45 0.04 19.24
N ALA A 128 -7.35 0.79 19.04
CA ALA A 128 -6.86 1.75 20.02
C ALA A 128 -7.86 2.91 20.25
N ASN A 129 -8.45 3.43 19.17
CA ASN A 129 -9.43 4.51 19.23
C ASN A 129 -10.78 4.07 19.80
N LEU A 130 -11.13 2.79 19.64
CA LEU A 130 -12.32 2.19 20.24
C LEU A 130 -12.11 1.74 21.70
N ASN A 131 -10.89 1.87 22.23
CA ASN A 131 -10.49 1.39 23.55
C ASN A 131 -10.57 -0.14 23.74
N ASP A 132 -10.61 -0.90 22.66
CA ASP A 132 -10.68 -2.37 22.66
C ASP A 132 -9.30 -3.05 22.53
N LEU A 133 -8.26 -2.28 22.22
CA LEU A 133 -6.90 -2.78 22.02
C LEU A 133 -6.28 -3.33 23.32
N ASP A 134 -5.88 -4.59 23.31
CA ASP A 134 -5.09 -5.18 24.40
C ASP A 134 -3.63 -4.70 24.34
N ARG A 135 -3.35 -3.67 25.16
CA ARG A 135 -2.01 -3.11 25.31
C ARG A 135 -1.03 -4.04 26.02
N ASN A 136 -1.48 -5.04 26.77
CA ASN A 136 -0.57 -5.99 27.39
C ASN A 136 0.04 -6.88 26.32
N THR A 137 -0.79 -7.44 25.44
CA THR A 137 -0.35 -8.21 24.27
C THR A 137 0.56 -7.38 23.36
N LEU A 138 0.18 -6.14 23.02
CA LEU A 138 1.00 -5.30 22.13
C LEU A 138 2.40 -4.98 22.70
N ASN A 139 2.53 -4.86 24.02
CA ASN A 139 3.80 -4.52 24.67
C ASN A 139 4.63 -5.74 25.06
N ASP A 140 4.11 -6.97 24.91
CA ASP A 140 4.85 -8.19 25.18
C ASP A 140 5.82 -8.50 24.03
N SER A 141 7.11 -8.25 24.28
CA SER A 141 8.17 -8.50 23.30
C SER A 141 8.43 -9.98 23.03
N ASN A 142 7.89 -10.89 23.83
CA ASN A 142 8.01 -12.33 23.63
C ASN A 142 6.86 -12.93 22.81
N GLN A 143 5.83 -12.14 22.51
CA GLN A 143 4.63 -12.62 21.86
C GLN A 143 4.86 -12.71 20.34
N MET A 144 4.98 -13.94 19.84
CA MET A 144 5.23 -14.21 18.41
C MET A 144 4.18 -15.16 17.85
N VAL A 145 3.63 -14.83 16.68
CA VAL A 145 2.79 -15.76 15.92
C VAL A 145 3.68 -16.71 15.13
N THR A 146 3.67 -17.99 15.52
CA THR A 146 4.43 -19.02 14.81
C THR A 146 3.61 -19.60 13.65
N SER A 147 4.30 -20.11 12.62
CA SER A 147 3.68 -20.67 11.42
C SER A 147 2.79 -21.90 11.69
N ASN A 148 2.89 -22.50 12.87
CA ASN A 148 2.11 -23.67 13.29
C ASN A 148 0.74 -23.30 13.88
N GLU A 149 0.44 -22.01 14.03
CA GLU A 149 -0.79 -21.50 14.62
C GLU A 149 -1.79 -20.94 13.59
N VAL A 150 -1.53 -21.19 12.29
CA VAL A 150 -2.31 -20.71 11.14
C VAL A 150 -3.11 -21.85 10.53
#